data_AF-A0A1R4F041-F1
#
_entry.id   AF-A0A1R4F041-F1
#
_cell.length_a   1.000
_cell.length_b   1.000
_cell.length_c   1.000
_cell.angle_alpha   90.00
_cell.angle_beta   90.00
_cell.angle_gamma   90.00
#
_symmetry.space_group_name_H-M   'P 1'
#
loop_
_entity.id
_entity.type
_entity.pdbx_description
1 polymer ?
#
loop_
_entity_poly.entity_id
_entity_poly.type
_entity_poly.pdbx_seq_one_letter_code
_entity_poly.pdbx_strand_id
1 'polypeptide(L)'
;MTEDHAASLYDAVNTWGADDEYFLKFGAGDGQSRILDLGCGTGRITFAIAQTGARVTGVDPDQPSVAAAQLKPGADRVEWIVGDSRAIPEERMFDAAIMSSNVVQAILDDAELTRTFSDIASHLVPGGRLTFDSRDPNARGWERWTKENSHRVVELPDGESQHWYQTTSVDEPAGLVDFGAHEVDAGGHEHVTADRIRFRSEEHLRSLLGEAGLVVDEVFGGFDRQPVGRGVGTLVFAAHRIRVLDEAEIPPTRTKSPTVAELQYALISARPYEMTRDDVLFEVFATRNEIAADKRTEAREAFFAKDQACLRSSPLGKRYGWGIHHDADGRVALVAVGSDDYRALALTPR
;
A
#
# COMPACT_ATOMS: atom_id res chain seq x y z
N MET A 1 -6.85 -34.79 9.29
CA MET A 1 -7.30 -33.81 8.30
C MET A 1 -6.63 -34.05 6.95
N THR A 2 -7.41 -34.16 5.87
CA THR A 2 -6.89 -34.17 4.48
C THR A 2 -6.73 -32.73 3.96
N GLU A 3 -5.94 -32.52 2.91
CA GLU A 3 -5.76 -31.19 2.30
C GLU A 3 -7.08 -30.61 1.76
N ASP A 4 -7.90 -31.44 1.10
CA ASP A 4 -9.22 -31.04 0.59
C ASP A 4 -10.18 -30.59 1.71
N HIS A 5 -10.14 -31.29 2.85
CA HIS A 5 -10.96 -30.94 4.00
C HIS A 5 -10.50 -29.61 4.62
N ALA A 6 -9.19 -29.42 4.80
CA ALA A 6 -8.63 -28.18 5.33
C ALA A 6 -8.99 -26.96 4.45
N ALA A 7 -8.90 -27.10 3.13
CA ALA A 7 -9.29 -26.04 2.19
C ALA A 7 -10.81 -25.76 2.24
N SER A 8 -11.64 -26.80 2.33
CA SER A 8 -13.11 -26.66 2.45
C SER A 8 -13.51 -25.97 3.75
N LEU A 9 -12.88 -26.34 4.87
CA LEU A 9 -13.07 -25.68 6.17
C LEU A 9 -12.66 -24.21 6.09
N TYR A 10 -11.49 -23.91 5.53
CA TYR A 10 -10.99 -22.55 5.38
C TYR A 10 -11.99 -21.68 4.59
N ASP A 11 -12.49 -22.17 3.46
CA ASP A 11 -13.47 -21.45 2.64
C ASP A 11 -14.81 -21.27 3.37
N ALA A 12 -15.27 -22.27 4.13
CA ALA A 12 -16.52 -22.20 4.88
C ALA A 12 -16.46 -21.23 6.07
N VAL A 13 -15.30 -21.12 6.72
CA VAL A 13 -15.09 -20.22 7.86
C VAL A 13 -14.86 -18.78 7.39
N ASN A 14 -14.17 -18.60 6.26
CA ASN A 14 -13.81 -17.29 5.69
C ASN A 14 -14.76 -16.88 4.56
N THR A 15 -15.97 -16.50 4.95
CA THR A 15 -17.03 -16.04 4.04
C THR A 15 -16.80 -14.59 3.57
N TRP A 16 -17.35 -14.26 2.40
CA TRP A 16 -17.30 -12.91 1.83
C TRP A 16 -17.76 -11.82 2.80
N GLY A 17 -16.98 -10.75 2.93
CA GLY A 17 -17.22 -9.65 3.87
C GLY A 17 -16.87 -8.26 3.32
N ALA A 18 -16.89 -7.27 4.22
CA ALA A 18 -16.56 -5.88 3.89
C ALA A 18 -15.08 -5.69 3.48
N ASP A 19 -14.20 -6.58 3.96
CA ASP A 19 -12.82 -6.69 3.50
C ASP A 19 -12.76 -7.02 2.01
N ASP A 20 -13.47 -8.07 1.58
CA ASP A 20 -13.48 -8.46 0.17
C ASP A 20 -14.02 -7.37 -0.74
N GLU A 21 -15.11 -6.69 -0.35
CA GLU A 21 -15.67 -5.58 -1.12
C GLU A 21 -14.64 -4.45 -1.33
N TYR A 22 -13.87 -4.15 -0.28
CA TYR A 22 -12.81 -3.15 -0.35
C TYR A 22 -11.70 -3.57 -1.31
N PHE A 23 -11.15 -4.77 -1.14
CA PHE A 23 -10.04 -5.25 -2.00
C PHE A 23 -10.49 -5.47 -3.44
N LEU A 24 -11.73 -5.91 -3.67
CA LEU A 24 -12.31 -6.04 -5.00
C LEU A 24 -12.39 -4.66 -5.68
N LYS A 25 -12.89 -3.65 -4.97
CA LYS A 25 -12.97 -2.29 -5.51
C LYS A 25 -11.57 -1.71 -5.81
N PHE A 26 -10.59 -2.01 -4.97
CA PHE A 26 -9.21 -1.56 -5.19
C PHE A 26 -8.58 -2.24 -6.42
N GLY A 27 -8.71 -3.58 -6.51
CA GLY A 27 -8.12 -4.42 -7.55
C GLY A 27 -8.83 -4.35 -8.91
N ALA A 28 -10.14 -4.08 -8.93
CA ALA A 28 -10.92 -4.00 -10.17
C ALA A 28 -10.39 -2.93 -11.13
N GLY A 29 -9.90 -1.80 -10.63
CA GLY A 29 -9.31 -0.74 -11.47
C GLY A 29 -10.21 -0.35 -12.66
N ASP A 30 -9.63 -0.36 -13.86
CA ASP A 30 -10.34 -0.20 -15.15
C ASP A 30 -10.72 -1.55 -15.81
N GLY A 31 -10.54 -2.65 -15.09
CA GLY A 31 -10.79 -4.01 -15.57
C GLY A 31 -9.70 -4.58 -16.49
N GLN A 32 -8.56 -3.90 -16.69
CA GLN A 32 -7.43 -4.39 -17.50
C GLN A 32 -6.08 -4.34 -16.76
N SER A 33 -6.06 -3.77 -15.56
CA SER A 33 -4.90 -3.75 -14.66
C SER A 33 -4.30 -5.14 -14.41
N ARG A 34 -2.97 -5.18 -14.25
CA ARG A 34 -2.23 -6.33 -13.74
C ARG A 34 -2.18 -6.24 -12.22
N ILE A 35 -2.70 -7.26 -11.56
CA ILE A 35 -2.85 -7.30 -10.09
C ILE A 35 -2.04 -8.45 -9.52
N LEU A 36 -1.18 -8.16 -8.55
CA LEU A 36 -0.56 -9.15 -7.68
C LEU A 36 -1.42 -9.36 -6.44
N ASP A 37 -1.76 -10.60 -6.12
CA ASP A 37 -2.35 -10.99 -4.85
C ASP A 37 -1.35 -11.86 -4.09
N LEU A 38 -0.66 -11.26 -3.11
CA LEU A 38 0.39 -11.93 -2.33
C LEU A 38 -0.18 -12.43 -0.99
N GLY A 39 -0.09 -13.73 -0.77
CA GLY A 39 -0.85 -14.45 0.25
C GLY A 39 -2.27 -14.75 -0.20
N CYS A 40 -2.44 -15.24 -1.43
CA CYS A 40 -3.76 -15.42 -2.06
C CYS A 40 -4.59 -16.56 -1.46
N GLY A 41 -3.96 -17.48 -0.71
CA GLY A 41 -4.59 -18.67 -0.15
C GLY A 41 -5.36 -19.48 -1.20
N THR A 42 -6.58 -19.87 -0.85
CA THR A 42 -7.50 -20.63 -1.72
C THR A 42 -8.19 -19.76 -2.80
N GLY A 43 -7.80 -18.49 -2.93
CA GLY A 43 -8.14 -17.62 -4.06
C GLY A 43 -9.41 -16.77 -3.94
N ARG A 44 -10.06 -16.69 -2.77
CA ARG A 44 -11.37 -16.01 -2.58
C ARG A 44 -11.45 -14.65 -3.28
N ILE A 45 -10.55 -13.73 -2.93
CA ILE A 45 -10.52 -12.38 -3.53
C ILE A 45 -9.89 -12.38 -4.92
N THR A 46 -8.90 -13.25 -5.13
CA THR A 46 -8.18 -13.42 -6.40
C THR A 46 -9.13 -13.72 -7.55
N PHE A 47 -10.07 -14.65 -7.35
CA PHE A 47 -11.11 -15.00 -8.32
C PHE A 47 -12.05 -13.84 -8.60
N ALA A 48 -12.50 -13.13 -7.56
CA ALA A 48 -13.42 -12.02 -7.71
C ALA A 48 -12.78 -10.88 -8.54
N ILE A 49 -11.49 -10.57 -8.29
CA ILE A 49 -10.76 -9.59 -9.08
C ILE A 49 -10.59 -10.08 -10.53
N ALA A 50 -10.23 -11.35 -10.76
CA ALA A 50 -10.09 -11.89 -12.11
C ALA A 50 -11.40 -11.86 -12.92
N GLN A 51 -12.55 -11.99 -12.26
CA GLN A 51 -13.86 -11.86 -12.90
C GLN A 51 -14.16 -10.45 -13.43
N THR A 52 -13.48 -9.41 -12.93
CA THR A 52 -13.61 -8.04 -13.46
C THR A 52 -12.94 -7.83 -14.82
N GLY A 53 -12.13 -8.79 -15.27
CA GLY A 53 -11.30 -8.71 -16.48
C GLY A 53 -9.83 -8.39 -16.21
N ALA A 54 -9.48 -8.06 -14.96
CA ALA A 54 -8.10 -7.83 -14.54
C ALA A 54 -7.22 -9.07 -14.76
N ARG A 55 -5.92 -8.85 -15.01
CA ARG A 55 -4.93 -9.93 -15.13
C ARG A 55 -4.33 -10.18 -13.76
N VAL A 56 -4.69 -11.30 -13.13
CA VAL A 56 -4.33 -11.55 -11.72
C VAL A 56 -3.26 -12.63 -11.64
N THR A 57 -2.22 -12.35 -10.84
CA THR A 57 -1.24 -13.35 -10.39
C THR A 57 -1.41 -13.55 -8.89
N GLY A 58 -1.82 -14.75 -8.48
CA GLY A 58 -1.92 -15.16 -7.08
C GLY A 58 -0.65 -15.88 -6.65
N VAL A 59 -0.08 -15.46 -5.52
CA VAL A 59 1.15 -16.03 -4.96
C VAL A 59 0.91 -16.42 -3.52
N ASP A 60 1.17 -17.67 -3.15
CA ASP A 60 1.05 -18.13 -1.76
C ASP A 60 2.08 -19.24 -1.45
N PRO A 61 2.74 -19.22 -0.28
CA PRO A 61 3.71 -20.26 0.08
C PRO A 61 3.05 -21.61 0.41
N ASP A 62 1.75 -21.63 0.74
CA ASP A 62 1.03 -22.86 1.07
C ASP A 62 0.59 -23.60 -0.21
N GLN A 63 1.40 -24.58 -0.61
CA GLN A 63 1.15 -25.40 -1.80
C GLN A 63 -0.25 -26.06 -1.79
N PRO A 64 -0.76 -26.64 -0.68
CA PRO A 64 -2.13 -27.16 -0.62
C PRO A 64 -3.21 -26.11 -0.94
N SER A 65 -3.11 -24.89 -0.39
CA SER A 65 -4.05 -23.81 -0.69
C SER A 65 -4.05 -23.42 -2.17
N VAL A 66 -2.88 -23.30 -2.79
CA VAL A 66 -2.75 -23.01 -4.22
C VAL A 66 -3.31 -24.15 -5.07
N ALA A 67 -3.02 -25.40 -4.71
CA ALA A 67 -3.56 -26.57 -5.40
C ALA A 67 -5.10 -26.61 -5.32
N ALA A 68 -5.67 -26.32 -4.15
CA ALA A 68 -7.12 -26.21 -3.98
C ALA A 68 -7.71 -25.07 -4.83
N ALA A 69 -7.04 -23.92 -4.90
CA ALA A 69 -7.46 -22.81 -5.77
C ALA A 69 -7.46 -23.23 -7.26
N GLN A 70 -6.44 -23.94 -7.72
CA GLN A 70 -6.31 -24.39 -9.11
C GLN A 70 -7.41 -25.36 -9.56
N LEU A 71 -8.10 -26.03 -8.63
CA LEU A 71 -9.22 -26.92 -8.93
C LEU A 71 -10.57 -26.19 -9.05
N LYS A 72 -10.65 -24.91 -8.68
CA LYS A 72 -11.91 -24.15 -8.67
C LYS A 72 -12.27 -23.60 -10.07
N PRO A 73 -13.57 -23.45 -10.37
CA PRO A 73 -14.00 -22.81 -11.62
C PRO A 73 -13.43 -21.39 -11.78
N GLY A 74 -12.83 -21.11 -12.94
CA GLY A 74 -12.19 -19.83 -13.24
C GLY A 74 -10.70 -19.76 -12.89
N ALA A 75 -10.09 -20.85 -12.41
CA ALA A 75 -8.65 -20.94 -12.15
C ALA A 75 -7.79 -20.67 -13.37
N ASP A 76 -8.30 -20.92 -14.57
CA ASP A 76 -7.68 -20.62 -15.86
C ASP A 76 -7.48 -19.12 -16.13
N ARG A 77 -8.14 -18.25 -15.35
CA ARG A 77 -8.04 -16.79 -15.48
C ARG A 77 -6.96 -16.17 -14.58
N VAL A 78 -6.33 -16.96 -13.72
CA VAL A 78 -5.36 -16.51 -12.74
C VAL A 78 -4.04 -17.25 -12.99
N GLU A 79 -2.93 -16.53 -12.93
CA GLU A 79 -1.61 -17.13 -12.85
C GLU A 79 -1.31 -17.47 -11.40
N TRP A 80 -1.04 -18.74 -11.10
CA TRP A 80 -0.81 -19.21 -9.73
C TRP A 80 0.67 -19.54 -9.53
N ILE A 81 1.27 -19.01 -8.46
CA ILE A 81 2.66 -19.25 -8.10
C ILE A 81 2.71 -19.77 -6.65
N VAL A 82 3.33 -20.93 -6.45
CA VAL A 82 3.64 -21.45 -5.11
C VAL A 82 4.95 -20.82 -4.65
N GLY A 83 4.91 -20.05 -3.56
CA GLY A 83 6.06 -19.36 -3.00
C GLY A 83 5.69 -18.02 -2.36
N ASP A 84 6.70 -17.20 -2.07
CA ASP A 84 6.51 -15.83 -1.61
C ASP A 84 6.91 -14.81 -2.69
N SER A 85 7.09 -13.55 -2.33
CA SER A 85 7.47 -12.46 -3.24
C SER A 85 8.71 -12.78 -4.08
N ARG A 86 9.62 -13.64 -3.61
CA ARG A 86 10.86 -14.03 -4.31
C ARG A 86 10.62 -15.00 -5.46
N ALA A 87 9.46 -15.66 -5.50
CA ALA A 87 9.09 -16.58 -6.57
C ALA A 87 8.54 -15.84 -7.81
N ILE A 88 8.28 -14.54 -7.70
CA ILE A 88 7.78 -13.73 -8.80
C ILE A 88 8.89 -13.56 -9.85
N PRO A 89 8.64 -13.83 -11.14
CA PRO A 89 9.63 -13.61 -12.19
C PRO A 89 10.09 -12.15 -12.26
N GLU A 90 11.40 -11.92 -12.40
CA GLU A 90 12.04 -10.60 -12.31
C GLU A 90 11.45 -9.57 -13.29
N GLU A 91 11.09 -10.00 -14.50
CA GLU A 91 10.49 -9.16 -15.53
C GLU A 91 9.00 -8.84 -15.33
N ARG A 92 8.37 -9.41 -14.29
CA ARG A 92 6.95 -9.24 -14.02
C ARG A 92 6.68 -7.91 -13.34
N MET A 93 5.74 -7.15 -13.90
CA MET A 93 5.35 -5.83 -13.41
C MET A 93 3.84 -5.76 -13.24
N PHE A 94 3.39 -5.12 -12.15
CA PHE A 94 2.00 -4.98 -11.75
C PHE A 94 1.60 -3.51 -11.61
N ASP A 95 0.33 -3.23 -11.88
CA ASP A 95 -0.26 -1.91 -11.70
C ASP A 95 -0.74 -1.72 -10.25
N ALA A 96 -1.11 -2.82 -9.59
CA ALA A 96 -1.34 -2.85 -8.16
C ALA A 96 -1.01 -4.20 -7.53
N ALA A 97 -0.78 -4.19 -6.21
CA ALA A 97 -0.59 -5.36 -5.38
C ALA A 97 -1.55 -5.31 -4.18
N ILE A 98 -2.01 -6.46 -3.74
CA ILE A 98 -2.82 -6.63 -2.53
C ILE A 98 -2.21 -7.68 -1.60
N MET A 99 -2.36 -7.47 -0.29
CA MET A 99 -2.15 -8.49 0.74
C MET A 99 -3.37 -8.46 1.66
N SER A 100 -4.35 -9.32 1.39
CA SER A 100 -5.63 -9.28 2.09
C SER A 100 -5.66 -10.22 3.30
N SER A 101 -6.71 -10.16 4.11
CA SER A 101 -6.95 -11.11 5.21
C SER A 101 -5.82 -11.16 6.24
N ASN A 102 -5.15 -10.03 6.47
CA ASN A 102 -4.08 -9.88 7.47
C ASN A 102 -2.80 -10.69 7.18
N VAL A 103 -2.50 -11.01 5.90
CA VAL A 103 -1.29 -11.75 5.48
C VAL A 103 0.00 -11.18 6.11
N VAL A 104 0.10 -9.85 6.24
CA VAL A 104 1.28 -9.19 6.84
C VAL A 104 1.56 -9.63 8.29
N GLN A 105 0.55 -10.15 9.01
CA GLN A 105 0.74 -10.64 10.39
C GLN A 105 1.37 -12.03 10.46
N ALA A 106 1.31 -12.81 9.37
CA ALA A 106 2.00 -14.11 9.27
C ALA A 106 3.51 -13.95 9.06
N ILE A 107 3.97 -12.78 8.62
CA ILE A 107 5.39 -12.45 8.46
C ILE A 107 5.91 -11.87 9.79
N LEU A 108 6.49 -12.74 10.63
CA LEU A 108 6.82 -12.42 12.02
C LEU A 108 8.02 -11.48 12.17
N ASP A 109 9.01 -11.60 11.30
CA ASP A 109 10.23 -10.80 11.35
C ASP A 109 10.08 -9.48 10.57
N ASP A 110 10.65 -8.41 11.10
CA ASP A 110 10.55 -7.09 10.46
C ASP A 110 11.43 -6.97 9.22
N ALA A 111 12.62 -7.60 9.20
CA ALA A 111 13.47 -7.59 8.01
C ALA A 111 12.83 -8.43 6.88
N GLU A 112 12.19 -9.55 7.21
CA GLU A 112 11.42 -10.33 6.24
C GLU A 112 10.24 -9.53 5.67
N LEU A 113 9.50 -8.79 6.51
CA LEU A 113 8.38 -7.96 6.06
C LEU A 113 8.85 -6.77 5.21
N THR A 114 9.91 -6.05 5.63
CA THR A 114 10.50 -4.97 4.85
C THR A 114 11.01 -5.47 3.50
N ARG A 115 11.64 -6.65 3.45
CA ARG A 115 12.05 -7.27 2.18
C ARG A 115 10.84 -7.59 1.31
N THR A 116 9.79 -8.19 1.87
CA THR A 116 8.56 -8.51 1.14
C THR A 116 7.94 -7.25 0.52
N PHE A 117 7.88 -6.15 1.28
CA PHE A 117 7.45 -4.85 0.76
C PHE A 117 8.41 -4.31 -0.33
N SER A 118 9.72 -4.54 -0.20
CA SER A 118 10.71 -4.11 -1.19
C SER A 118 10.57 -4.89 -2.51
N ASP A 119 10.30 -6.19 -2.43
CA ASP A 119 10.02 -7.04 -3.59
C ASP A 119 8.71 -6.59 -4.25
N ILE A 120 7.65 -6.34 -3.48
CA ILE A 120 6.41 -5.76 -4.03
C ILE A 120 6.72 -4.43 -4.74
N ALA A 121 7.47 -3.54 -4.09
CA ALA A 121 7.83 -2.25 -4.67
C ALA A 121 8.63 -2.41 -5.97
N SER A 122 9.53 -3.39 -6.08
CA SER A 122 10.31 -3.62 -7.30
C SER A 122 9.44 -4.10 -8.47
N HIS A 123 8.41 -4.90 -8.18
CA HIS A 123 7.44 -5.42 -9.15
C HIS A 123 6.25 -4.47 -9.44
N LEU A 124 6.08 -3.36 -8.71
CA LEU A 124 5.07 -2.36 -9.05
C LEU A 124 5.60 -1.42 -10.15
N VAL A 125 4.79 -1.06 -11.15
CA VAL A 125 5.15 0.03 -12.07
C VAL A 125 5.37 1.34 -11.30
N PRO A 126 6.09 2.34 -11.84
CA PRO A 126 6.20 3.63 -11.18
C PRO A 126 4.81 4.25 -10.93
N GLY A 127 4.50 4.55 -9.65
CA GLY A 127 3.16 4.98 -9.23
C GLY A 127 2.13 3.86 -9.05
N GLY A 128 2.52 2.60 -9.23
CA GLY A 128 1.73 1.42 -8.90
C GLY A 128 1.44 1.35 -7.41
N ARG A 129 0.31 0.75 -7.06
CA ARG A 129 -0.28 0.86 -5.71
C ARG A 129 -0.22 -0.46 -4.94
N LEU A 130 -0.01 -0.38 -3.63
CA LEU A 130 -0.15 -1.48 -2.70
C LEU A 130 -1.31 -1.17 -1.74
N THR A 131 -2.15 -2.16 -1.45
CA THR A 131 -3.04 -2.11 -0.28
C THR A 131 -2.99 -3.40 0.52
N PHE A 132 -3.10 -3.28 1.83
CA PHE A 132 -3.15 -4.43 2.73
C PHE A 132 -3.89 -4.08 4.03
N ASP A 133 -4.32 -5.11 4.74
CA ASP A 133 -4.91 -4.99 6.07
C ASP A 133 -4.05 -5.65 7.15
N SER A 134 -4.16 -5.15 8.38
CA SER A 134 -3.53 -5.72 9.57
C SER A 134 -4.38 -5.42 10.78
N ARG A 135 -4.60 -6.39 11.66
CA ARG A 135 -5.33 -6.13 12.91
C ARG A 135 -4.64 -5.05 13.75
N ASP A 136 -5.44 -4.13 14.31
CA ASP A 136 -4.96 -3.04 15.16
C ASP A 136 -4.60 -3.60 16.55
N PRO A 137 -3.35 -3.48 17.02
CA PRO A 137 -2.97 -3.92 18.36
C PRO A 137 -3.79 -3.26 19.46
N ASN A 138 -4.28 -2.02 19.27
CA ASN A 138 -5.10 -1.33 20.27
C ASN A 138 -6.50 -1.92 20.39
N ALA A 139 -6.97 -2.65 19.36
CA ALA A 139 -8.25 -3.34 19.41
C ALA A 139 -8.20 -4.65 20.21
N ARG A 140 -6.98 -5.14 20.52
CA ARG A 140 -6.72 -6.35 21.33
C ARG A 140 -7.59 -7.54 20.90
N GLY A 141 -7.73 -7.74 19.58
CA GLY A 141 -8.65 -8.73 19.01
C GLY A 141 -8.43 -10.15 19.53
N TRP A 142 -7.19 -10.48 19.91
CA TRP A 142 -6.80 -11.77 20.49
C TRP A 142 -7.50 -12.11 21.81
N GLU A 143 -8.00 -11.12 22.56
CA GLU A 143 -8.74 -11.36 23.81
C GLU A 143 -10.11 -11.98 23.56
N ARG A 144 -10.63 -11.88 22.32
CA ARG A 144 -11.88 -12.50 21.89
C ARG A 144 -11.69 -13.84 21.20
N TRP A 145 -10.45 -14.30 21.02
CA TRP A 145 -10.19 -15.63 20.48
C TRP A 145 -10.30 -16.65 21.60
N THR A 146 -11.55 -16.95 21.93
CA THR A 146 -11.95 -18.01 22.84
C THR A 146 -13.04 -18.84 22.17
N LYS A 147 -13.26 -20.05 22.66
CA LYS A 147 -14.35 -20.89 22.17
C LYS A 147 -15.70 -20.17 22.25
N GLU A 148 -15.99 -19.48 23.35
CA GLU A 148 -17.27 -18.79 23.56
C GLU A 148 -17.56 -17.70 22.53
N ASN A 149 -16.53 -17.03 22.03
CA ASN A 149 -16.67 -15.86 21.16
C ASN A 149 -16.41 -16.17 19.68
N SER A 150 -15.74 -17.28 19.38
CA SER A 150 -15.30 -17.61 18.01
C SER A 150 -15.82 -18.95 17.49
N HIS A 151 -16.56 -19.71 18.32
CA HIS A 151 -17.17 -20.97 17.90
C HIS A 151 -18.16 -20.77 16.76
N ARG A 152 -17.99 -21.61 15.74
CA ARG A 152 -18.85 -21.72 14.58
C ARG A 152 -19.12 -23.19 14.30
N VAL A 153 -20.28 -23.43 13.72
CA VAL A 153 -20.65 -24.72 13.13
C VAL A 153 -20.75 -24.47 11.63
N VAL A 154 -20.07 -25.29 10.84
CA VAL A 154 -20.02 -25.18 9.38
C VAL A 154 -20.39 -26.52 8.74
N GLU A 155 -21.15 -26.46 7.66
CA GLU A 155 -21.50 -27.64 6.87
C GLU A 155 -20.44 -27.85 5.79
N LEU A 156 -19.74 -28.97 5.84
CA LEU A 156 -18.74 -29.38 4.85
C LEU A 156 -19.27 -30.57 4.02
N PRO A 157 -18.66 -30.89 2.86
CA PRO A 157 -19.10 -32.02 2.03
C PRO A 157 -19.11 -33.38 2.73
N ASP A 158 -18.27 -33.56 3.74
CA ASP A 158 -18.15 -34.77 4.56
C ASP A 158 -18.93 -34.72 5.88
N GLY A 159 -19.62 -33.60 6.16
CA GLY A 159 -20.54 -33.43 7.28
C GLY A 159 -20.33 -32.13 8.05
N GLU A 160 -21.03 -32.01 9.17
CA GLU A 160 -20.93 -30.86 10.07
C GLU A 160 -19.57 -30.85 10.80
N SER A 161 -18.83 -29.74 10.70
CA SER A 161 -17.63 -29.46 11.49
C SER A 161 -17.86 -28.30 12.45
N GLN A 162 -17.24 -28.35 13.63
CA GLN A 162 -17.20 -27.23 14.57
C GLN A 162 -15.81 -26.60 14.57
N HIS A 163 -15.72 -25.28 14.60
CA HIS A 163 -14.44 -24.56 14.55
C HIS A 163 -14.40 -23.39 15.54
N TRP A 164 -13.27 -23.16 16.21
CA TRP A 164 -13.03 -21.96 17.03
C TRP A 164 -11.55 -21.61 17.14
N TYR A 165 -11.25 -20.38 17.55
CA TYR A 165 -9.90 -19.94 17.88
C TYR A 165 -9.71 -19.86 19.40
N GLN A 166 -8.50 -20.15 19.86
CA GLN A 166 -8.12 -20.07 21.27
C GLN A 166 -6.74 -19.42 21.41
N THR A 167 -6.67 -18.19 21.91
CA THR A 167 -5.39 -17.57 22.28
C THR A 167 -4.72 -18.39 23.37
N THR A 168 -3.44 -18.71 23.19
CA THR A 168 -2.63 -19.50 24.13
C THR A 168 -1.57 -18.66 24.85
N SER A 169 -0.94 -17.70 24.16
CA SER A 169 0.03 -16.78 24.75
C SER A 169 0.10 -15.45 24.00
N VAL A 170 0.48 -14.40 24.73
CA VAL A 170 0.66 -13.05 24.20
C VAL A 170 1.97 -12.48 24.76
N ASP A 171 2.87 -12.08 23.86
CA ASP A 171 4.05 -11.26 24.16
C ASP A 171 3.77 -9.85 23.66
N GLU A 172 3.17 -9.01 24.51
CA GLU A 172 2.78 -7.65 24.15
C GLU A 172 3.97 -6.77 23.70
N PRO A 173 5.14 -6.80 24.37
CA PRO A 173 6.33 -6.07 23.90
C PRO A 173 6.78 -6.45 22.49
N ALA A 174 6.75 -7.75 22.13
CA ALA A 174 7.10 -8.20 20.78
C ALA A 174 5.94 -8.08 19.77
N GLY A 175 4.72 -7.87 20.27
CA GLY A 175 3.48 -7.92 19.50
C GLY A 175 3.12 -9.33 19.02
N LEU A 176 3.66 -10.38 19.63
CA LEU A 176 3.44 -11.77 19.19
C LEU A 176 2.24 -12.37 19.90
N VAL A 177 1.37 -13.04 19.15
CA VAL A 177 0.23 -13.78 19.68
C VAL A 177 0.28 -15.20 19.13
N ASP A 178 0.23 -16.16 20.05
CA ASP A 178 0.04 -17.57 19.77
C ASP A 178 -1.43 -17.95 19.99
N PHE A 179 -1.98 -18.73 19.08
CA PHE A 179 -3.34 -19.25 19.20
C PHE A 179 -3.47 -20.61 18.54
N GLY A 180 -4.46 -21.38 18.98
CA GLY A 180 -4.90 -22.62 18.34
C GLY A 180 -6.14 -22.37 17.49
N ALA A 181 -6.16 -22.84 16.24
CA ALA A 181 -7.37 -23.08 15.47
C ALA A 181 -7.83 -24.51 15.75
N HIS A 182 -8.93 -24.64 16.47
CA HIS A 182 -9.52 -25.93 16.84
C HIS A 182 -10.64 -26.29 15.87
N GLU A 183 -10.66 -27.54 15.46
CA GLU A 183 -11.74 -28.15 14.70
C GLU A 183 -12.20 -29.45 15.38
N VAL A 184 -13.50 -29.71 15.37
CA VAL A 184 -14.06 -31.04 15.63
C VAL A 184 -14.82 -31.48 14.40
N ASP A 185 -14.36 -32.56 13.76
CA ASP A 185 -14.97 -33.12 12.55
C ASP A 185 -16.32 -33.80 12.84
N ALA A 186 -17.03 -34.21 11.78
CA ALA A 186 -18.31 -34.91 11.88
C ALA A 186 -18.23 -36.26 12.63
N GLY A 187 -17.04 -36.85 12.73
CA GLY A 187 -16.76 -38.07 13.50
C GLY A 187 -16.48 -37.80 14.98
N GLY A 188 -16.39 -36.53 15.39
CA GLY A 188 -16.06 -36.12 16.75
C GLY A 188 -14.56 -36.09 17.06
N HIS A 189 -13.68 -36.18 16.05
CA HIS A 189 -12.24 -36.07 16.26
C HIS A 189 -11.82 -34.60 16.32
N GLU A 190 -11.05 -34.25 17.34
CA GLU A 190 -10.50 -32.90 17.48
C GLU A 190 -9.15 -32.78 16.76
N HIS A 191 -9.02 -31.73 15.97
CA HIS A 191 -7.78 -31.28 15.34
C HIS A 191 -7.45 -29.87 15.84
N VAL A 192 -6.18 -29.63 16.16
CA VAL A 192 -5.72 -28.30 16.60
C VAL A 192 -4.49 -27.92 15.80
N THR A 193 -4.56 -26.80 15.10
CA THR A 193 -3.42 -26.16 14.44
C THR A 193 -2.93 -25.03 15.31
N ALA A 194 -1.64 -25.00 15.63
CA ALA A 194 -1.04 -23.93 16.41
C ALA A 194 -0.41 -22.90 15.46
N ASP A 195 -0.80 -21.65 15.62
CA ASP A 195 -0.36 -20.53 14.80
C ASP A 195 0.24 -19.41 15.65
N ARG A 196 1.17 -18.69 15.04
CA ARG A 196 1.77 -17.48 15.61
C ARG A 196 1.66 -16.37 14.59
N ILE A 197 1.25 -15.19 15.07
CA ILE A 197 1.18 -13.97 14.25
C ILE A 197 1.75 -12.79 15.02
N ARG A 198 2.10 -11.73 14.30
CA ARG A 198 2.60 -10.48 14.88
C ARG A 198 1.67 -9.31 14.61
N PHE A 199 1.28 -8.63 15.67
CA PHE A 199 0.59 -7.34 15.65
C PHE A 199 1.62 -6.22 15.63
N ARG A 200 1.45 -5.28 14.71
CA ARG A 200 2.31 -4.10 14.57
C ARG A 200 1.45 -2.85 14.64
N SER A 201 1.98 -1.79 15.24
CA SER A 201 1.29 -0.50 15.27
C SER A 201 1.26 0.12 13.87
N GLU A 202 0.36 1.09 13.68
CA GLU A 202 0.30 1.87 12.44
C GLU A 202 1.64 2.55 12.13
N GLU A 203 2.25 3.18 13.14
CA GLU A 203 3.54 3.86 13.03
C GLU A 203 4.67 2.90 12.60
N HIS A 204 4.70 1.70 13.18
CA HIS A 204 5.72 0.71 12.84
C HIS A 204 5.57 0.21 11.40
N LEU A 205 4.35 -0.15 10.98
CA LEU A 205 4.08 -0.55 9.59
C LEU A 205 4.41 0.56 8.59
N ARG A 206 4.14 1.82 8.94
CA ARG A 206 4.50 2.99 8.13
C ARG A 206 6.03 3.12 7.97
N SER A 207 6.81 2.84 9.01
CA SER A 207 8.29 2.83 8.94
C SER A 207 8.78 1.77 7.96
N LEU A 208 8.30 0.53 8.10
CA LEU A 208 8.72 -0.59 7.23
C LEU A 208 8.39 -0.34 5.76
N LEU A 209 7.23 0.26 5.46
CA LEU A 209 6.87 0.68 4.09
C LEU A 209 7.83 1.74 3.55
N GLY A 210 8.19 2.72 4.38
CA GLY A 210 9.13 3.79 4.00
C GLY A 210 10.53 3.25 3.68
N GLU A 211 11.02 2.31 4.50
CA GLU A 211 12.28 1.59 4.26
C GLU A 211 12.27 0.81 2.94
N ALA A 212 11.10 0.28 2.55
CA ALA A 212 10.89 -0.45 1.31
C ALA A 212 10.66 0.44 0.07
N GLY A 213 10.73 1.77 0.19
CA GLY A 213 10.51 2.69 -0.94
C GLY A 213 9.05 2.88 -1.34
N LEU A 214 8.11 2.58 -0.44
CA LEU A 214 6.69 2.82 -0.61
C LEU A 214 6.26 4.07 0.17
N VAL A 215 5.42 4.90 -0.43
CA VAL A 215 4.83 6.07 0.22
C VAL A 215 3.41 5.74 0.61
N VAL A 216 3.09 5.89 1.90
CA VAL A 216 1.75 5.71 2.42
C VAL A 216 0.88 6.92 2.07
N ASP A 217 -0.17 6.68 1.28
CA ASP A 217 -1.15 7.68 0.89
C ASP A 217 -2.20 7.90 1.98
N GLU A 218 -2.75 6.79 2.48
CA GLU A 218 -3.83 6.78 3.45
C GLU A 218 -3.70 5.59 4.39
N VAL A 219 -4.14 5.79 5.64
CA VAL A 219 -4.36 4.71 6.60
C VAL A 219 -5.67 4.97 7.32
N PHE A 220 -6.48 3.93 7.50
CA PHE A 220 -7.77 4.04 8.16
C PHE A 220 -8.10 2.78 8.97
N GLY A 221 -8.99 2.94 9.95
CA GLY A 221 -9.50 1.90 10.82
C GLY A 221 -10.75 1.23 10.24
N GLY A 222 -10.69 -0.07 9.99
CA GLY A 222 -11.75 -0.88 9.40
C GLY A 222 -12.07 -0.50 7.95
N PHE A 223 -12.89 -1.31 7.29
CA PHE A 223 -13.23 -1.10 5.87
C PHE A 223 -14.22 0.06 5.63
N ASP A 224 -14.85 0.56 6.69
CA ASP A 224 -15.66 1.80 6.69
C ASP A 224 -14.84 3.09 6.76
N ARG A 225 -13.49 2.99 6.71
CA ARG A 225 -12.56 4.13 6.70
C ARG A 225 -12.66 5.04 7.94
N GLN A 226 -12.83 4.46 9.13
CA GLN A 226 -12.82 5.23 10.37
C GLN A 226 -11.42 5.76 10.70
N PRO A 227 -11.26 6.73 11.62
CA PRO A 227 -9.94 7.16 12.07
C PRO A 227 -9.14 6.03 12.73
N VAL A 228 -7.83 5.97 12.44
CA VAL A 228 -6.88 5.04 13.09
C VAL A 228 -6.81 5.29 14.60
N GLY A 229 -6.48 4.26 15.38
CA GLY A 229 -6.25 4.36 16.82
C GLY A 229 -7.53 4.41 17.67
N ARG A 230 -8.69 4.22 17.04
CA ARG A 230 -9.99 4.07 17.73
C ARG A 230 -10.25 2.62 18.18
N GLY A 231 -9.35 1.67 17.90
CA GLY A 231 -9.54 0.26 18.21
C GLY A 231 -10.61 -0.41 17.36
N VAL A 232 -10.77 0.00 16.10
CA VAL A 232 -11.82 -0.45 15.16
C VAL A 232 -11.54 -1.85 14.58
N GLY A 233 -10.71 -2.64 15.24
CA GLY A 233 -10.35 -4.01 14.85
C GLY A 233 -9.18 -4.10 13.87
N THR A 234 -9.23 -3.37 12.76
CA THR A 234 -8.28 -3.52 11.64
C THR A 234 -7.73 -2.16 11.18
N LEU A 235 -6.47 -2.13 10.79
CA LEU A 235 -5.81 -1.07 10.05
C LEU A 235 -5.81 -1.46 8.57
N VAL A 236 -6.11 -0.51 7.69
CA VAL A 236 -6.04 -0.69 6.23
C VAL A 236 -5.12 0.38 5.67
N PHE A 237 -4.11 -0.05 4.91
CA PHE A 237 -3.10 0.80 4.31
C PHE A 237 -3.32 0.91 2.81
N ALA A 238 -3.18 2.11 2.27
CA ALA A 238 -3.00 2.36 0.85
C ALA A 238 -1.66 3.09 0.66
N ALA A 239 -0.81 2.54 -0.19
CA ALA A 239 0.51 3.07 -0.50
C ALA A 239 0.79 2.98 -2.00
N HIS A 240 1.82 3.67 -2.46
CA HIS A 240 2.31 3.55 -3.83
C HIS A 240 3.83 3.48 -3.88
N ARG A 241 4.35 2.85 -4.94
CA ARG A 241 5.77 2.89 -5.29
C ARG A 241 6.14 4.31 -5.65
N ILE A 242 7.19 4.84 -5.01
CA ILE A 242 7.77 6.12 -5.39
C ILE A 242 8.07 6.11 -6.89
N ARG A 243 7.59 7.12 -7.61
CA ARG A 243 8.00 7.38 -8.99
C ARG A 243 9.42 7.94 -8.96
N VAL A 244 10.42 7.07 -8.95
CA VAL A 244 11.80 7.48 -9.22
C VAL A 244 11.86 7.77 -10.71
N LEU A 245 12.01 9.05 -11.04
CA LEU A 245 12.20 9.47 -12.41
C LEU A 245 13.70 9.44 -12.71
N ASP A 246 14.08 8.72 -13.76
CA ASP A 246 15.46 8.72 -14.25
C ASP A 246 15.76 9.97 -15.09
N GLU A 247 14.71 10.60 -15.62
CA GLU A 247 14.76 11.85 -16.37
C GLU A 247 13.65 12.80 -15.91
N ALA A 248 13.94 14.09 -15.91
CA ALA A 248 12.95 15.08 -15.56
C ALA A 248 11.93 15.30 -16.69
N GLU A 249 10.66 15.36 -16.34
CA GLU A 249 9.55 15.55 -17.27
C GLU A 249 9.07 17.01 -17.23
N ILE A 250 8.84 17.63 -18.39
CA ILE A 250 8.24 18.97 -18.43
C ILE A 250 6.75 18.86 -18.04
N PRO A 251 6.26 19.63 -17.05
CA PRO A 251 4.85 19.63 -16.70
C PRO A 251 3.98 20.00 -17.92
N PRO A 252 2.89 19.27 -18.19
CA PRO A 252 2.07 19.50 -19.38
C PRO A 252 1.34 20.84 -19.31
N THR A 253 1.25 21.53 -20.45
CA THR A 253 0.54 22.81 -20.59
C THR A 253 -0.98 22.61 -20.54
N ARG A 254 -1.69 23.39 -19.71
CA ARG A 254 -3.17 23.35 -19.67
C ARG A 254 -3.80 24.48 -20.47
N THR A 255 -4.85 24.16 -21.22
CA THR A 255 -5.56 25.11 -22.11
C THR A 255 -6.47 26.11 -21.39
N LYS A 256 -6.91 25.83 -20.15
CA LYS A 256 -7.81 26.73 -19.39
C LYS A 256 -7.10 27.52 -18.30
N SER A 257 -6.43 26.82 -17.39
CA SER A 257 -5.71 27.45 -16.27
C SER A 257 -4.45 26.65 -15.99
N PRO A 258 -3.28 27.30 -15.99
CA PRO A 258 -2.02 26.61 -15.81
C PRO A 258 -1.89 26.06 -14.39
N THR A 259 -1.23 24.92 -14.25
CA THR A 259 -0.99 24.33 -12.92
C THR A 259 0.11 25.09 -12.16
N VAL A 260 0.19 24.90 -10.84
CA VAL A 260 1.31 25.42 -10.04
C VAL A 260 2.65 24.91 -10.59
N ALA A 261 2.72 23.62 -10.94
CA ALA A 261 3.93 23.02 -11.48
C ALA A 261 4.33 23.65 -12.82
N GLU A 262 3.36 23.84 -13.71
CA GLU A 262 3.56 24.49 -15.01
C GLU A 262 4.07 25.92 -14.87
N LEU A 263 3.47 26.73 -13.99
CA LEU A 263 3.91 28.10 -13.73
C LEU A 263 5.30 28.16 -13.10
N GLN A 264 5.57 27.31 -12.10
CA GLN A 264 6.88 27.24 -11.46
C GLN A 264 7.95 26.79 -12.45
N TYR A 265 7.65 25.78 -13.29
CA TYR A 265 8.57 25.32 -14.33
C TYR A 265 8.90 26.44 -15.30
N ALA A 266 7.89 27.12 -15.83
CA ALA A 266 8.08 28.22 -16.79
C ALA A 266 8.91 29.38 -16.20
N LEU A 267 8.66 29.77 -14.95
CA LEU A 267 9.38 30.85 -14.28
C LEU A 267 10.86 30.48 -14.05
N ILE A 268 11.13 29.30 -13.49
CA ILE A 268 12.48 28.94 -13.07
C ILE A 268 13.34 28.47 -14.25
N SER A 269 12.79 27.66 -15.17
CA SER A 269 13.54 27.09 -16.30
C SER A 269 13.96 28.16 -17.32
N ALA A 270 13.15 29.21 -17.50
CA ALA A 270 13.47 30.28 -18.43
C ALA A 270 14.64 31.14 -17.95
N ARG A 271 14.80 31.29 -16.62
CA ARG A 271 15.79 32.18 -16.01
C ARG A 271 16.38 31.58 -14.72
N PRO A 272 17.25 30.56 -14.82
CA PRO A 272 17.88 29.93 -13.66
C PRO A 272 18.65 30.95 -12.81
N TYR A 273 18.50 30.89 -11.48
CA TYR A 273 19.14 31.78 -10.50
C TYR A 273 18.82 33.28 -10.65
N GLU A 274 17.67 33.64 -11.23
CA GLU A 274 17.19 35.03 -11.24
C GLU A 274 16.30 35.35 -10.04
N MET A 275 15.44 34.40 -9.66
CA MET A 275 14.40 34.59 -8.66
C MET A 275 14.71 33.79 -7.39
N THR A 276 14.37 34.33 -6.22
CA THR A 276 14.39 33.57 -4.97
C THR A 276 13.17 32.65 -4.84
N ARG A 277 13.18 31.76 -3.84
CA ARG A 277 12.01 30.96 -3.47
C ARG A 277 10.74 31.82 -3.34
N ASP A 278 10.86 32.93 -2.64
CA ASP A 278 9.72 33.77 -2.27
C ASP A 278 9.22 34.56 -3.50
N ASP A 279 10.13 34.94 -4.40
CA ASP A 279 9.75 35.53 -5.69
C ASP A 279 8.92 34.56 -6.52
N VAL A 280 9.35 33.31 -6.65
CA VAL A 280 8.62 32.28 -7.41
C VAL A 280 7.26 31.99 -6.78
N LEU A 281 7.21 31.77 -5.45
CA LEU A 281 5.96 31.47 -4.75
C LEU A 281 4.93 32.60 -4.94
N PHE A 282 5.38 33.85 -4.79
CA PHE A 282 4.50 35.00 -4.94
C PHE A 282 4.09 35.23 -6.40
N GLU A 283 4.99 35.13 -7.38
CA GLU A 283 4.60 35.33 -8.78
C GLU A 283 3.57 34.29 -9.23
N VAL A 284 3.73 33.02 -8.83
CA VAL A 284 2.72 31.99 -9.09
C VAL A 284 1.38 32.34 -8.43
N PHE A 285 1.39 32.82 -7.18
CA PHE A 285 0.18 33.26 -6.49
C PHE A 285 -0.46 34.47 -7.20
N ALA A 286 0.31 35.50 -7.52
CA ALA A 286 -0.15 36.72 -8.16
C ALA A 286 -0.74 36.46 -9.55
N THR A 287 -0.09 35.60 -10.35
CA THR A 287 -0.61 35.19 -11.67
C THR A 287 -1.92 34.43 -11.55
N ARG A 288 -2.04 33.50 -10.61
CA ARG A 288 -3.27 32.70 -10.44
C ARG A 288 -4.45 33.50 -9.89
N ASN A 289 -4.18 34.58 -9.17
CA ASN A 289 -5.20 35.48 -8.61
C ASN A 289 -5.34 36.78 -9.42
N GLU A 290 -4.71 36.86 -10.59
CA GLU A 290 -4.78 38.00 -11.52
C GLU A 290 -4.49 39.36 -10.84
N ILE A 291 -3.50 39.38 -9.94
CA ILE A 291 -3.18 40.58 -9.15
C ILE A 291 -2.53 41.64 -10.03
N ALA A 292 -3.19 42.79 -10.12
CA ALA A 292 -2.71 43.96 -10.86
C ALA A 292 -1.37 44.49 -10.33
N ALA A 293 -0.53 45.02 -11.23
CA ALA A 293 0.85 45.41 -10.93
C ALA A 293 0.94 46.45 -9.79
N ASP A 294 0.02 47.41 -9.74
CA ASP A 294 -0.05 48.44 -8.71
C ASP A 294 -0.46 47.90 -7.32
N LYS A 295 -1.01 46.69 -7.26
CA LYS A 295 -1.43 46.00 -6.03
C LYS A 295 -0.45 44.93 -5.55
N ARG A 296 0.62 44.65 -6.31
CA ARG A 296 1.54 43.55 -6.01
C ARG A 296 2.29 43.73 -4.70
N THR A 297 2.71 44.94 -4.35
CA THR A 297 3.43 45.20 -3.09
C THR A 297 2.60 44.84 -1.87
N GLU A 298 1.38 45.39 -1.79
CA GLU A 298 0.44 45.13 -0.70
C GLU A 298 0.04 43.63 -0.65
N ALA A 299 -0.22 43.02 -1.81
CA ALA A 299 -0.56 41.61 -1.89
C ALA A 299 0.60 40.69 -1.45
N ARG A 300 1.85 41.08 -1.70
CA ARG A 300 3.04 40.30 -1.31
C ARG A 300 3.21 40.29 0.21
N GLU A 301 3.05 41.43 0.85
CA GLU A 301 3.07 41.53 2.31
C GLU A 301 1.97 40.66 2.93
N ALA A 302 0.74 40.75 2.41
CA ALA A 302 -0.38 39.93 2.88
C ALA A 302 -0.16 38.42 2.65
N PHE A 303 0.47 38.03 1.54
CA PHE A 303 0.77 36.64 1.21
C PHE A 303 1.77 36.03 2.20
N PHE A 304 2.85 36.74 2.51
CA PHE A 304 3.89 36.26 3.44
C PHE A 304 3.59 36.52 4.92
N ALA A 305 2.46 37.16 5.25
CA ALA A 305 1.96 37.21 6.62
C ALA A 305 1.49 35.83 7.16
N LYS A 306 1.39 34.82 6.28
CA LYS A 306 1.11 33.42 6.61
C LYS A 306 2.25 32.53 6.13
N ASP A 307 2.48 31.43 6.83
CA ASP A 307 3.48 30.43 6.44
C ASP A 307 3.17 29.85 5.05
N GLN A 308 4.21 29.78 4.22
CA GLN A 308 4.12 29.26 2.86
C GLN A 308 4.85 27.94 2.73
N ALA A 309 4.25 27.00 1.99
CA ALA A 309 4.87 25.71 1.72
C ALA A 309 6.18 25.89 0.95
N CYS A 310 7.23 25.20 1.40
CA CYS A 310 8.55 25.26 0.77
C CYS A 310 8.50 24.73 -0.67
N LEU A 311 9.31 25.31 -1.57
CA LEU A 311 9.47 24.81 -2.94
C LEU A 311 9.91 23.34 -2.99
N ARG A 312 10.63 22.82 -1.98
CA ARG A 312 10.96 21.37 -1.88
C ARG A 312 9.72 20.47 -1.89
N SER A 313 8.56 20.98 -1.47
CA SER A 313 7.30 20.26 -1.49
C SER A 313 6.55 20.37 -2.83
N SER A 314 7.11 21.09 -3.80
CA SER A 314 6.53 21.33 -5.12
C SER A 314 6.27 20.02 -5.87
N PRO A 315 5.17 19.96 -6.67
CA PRO A 315 4.98 18.87 -7.62
C PRO A 315 6.14 18.71 -8.61
N LEU A 316 6.95 19.75 -8.86
CA LEU A 316 8.13 19.67 -9.73
C LEU A 316 9.13 18.60 -9.25
N GLY A 317 9.46 18.59 -7.96
CA GLY A 317 10.31 17.55 -7.38
C GLY A 317 9.55 16.23 -7.20
N LYS A 318 8.33 16.29 -6.68
CA LYS A 318 7.56 15.09 -6.30
C LYS A 318 7.05 14.25 -7.48
N ARG A 319 6.82 14.86 -8.63
CA ARG A 319 6.07 14.25 -9.73
C ARG A 319 6.75 14.33 -11.08
N TYR A 320 7.64 15.31 -11.26
CA TYR A 320 8.25 15.64 -12.55
C TYR A 320 9.78 15.55 -12.54
N GLY A 321 10.42 15.14 -11.44
CA GLY A 321 11.85 14.81 -11.43
C GLY A 321 12.77 16.02 -11.48
N TRP A 322 12.30 17.20 -11.05
CA TRP A 322 13.15 18.40 -11.00
C TRP A 322 13.68 18.63 -9.59
N GLY A 323 15.00 18.56 -9.42
CA GLY A 323 15.69 19.09 -8.26
C GLY A 323 15.60 20.62 -8.22
N ILE A 324 15.44 21.19 -7.03
CA ILE A 324 15.42 22.64 -6.82
C ILE A 324 16.69 23.02 -6.07
N HIS A 325 17.63 23.61 -6.78
CA HIS A 325 18.89 24.07 -6.22
C HIS A 325 18.82 25.54 -5.85
N HIS A 326 19.46 25.91 -4.74
CA HIS A 326 19.58 27.29 -4.27
C HIS A 326 21.04 27.72 -4.32
N ASP A 327 21.31 28.90 -4.88
CA ASP A 327 22.63 29.53 -4.73
C ASP A 327 22.81 30.20 -3.36
N ALA A 328 23.97 30.83 -3.14
CA ALA A 328 24.31 31.50 -1.89
C ALA A 328 23.39 32.70 -1.56
N ASP A 329 22.73 33.27 -2.57
CA ASP A 329 21.78 34.38 -2.42
C ASP A 329 20.32 33.87 -2.30
N GLY A 330 20.11 32.55 -2.25
CA GLY A 330 18.81 31.91 -2.14
C GLY A 330 18.01 31.86 -3.44
N ARG A 331 18.64 32.19 -4.59
CA ARG A 331 18.01 32.14 -5.92
C ARG A 331 17.94 30.72 -6.42
N VAL A 332 16.87 30.40 -7.16
CA VAL A 332 16.53 29.03 -7.49
C VAL A 332 16.83 28.67 -8.95
N ALA A 333 17.25 27.43 -9.16
CA ALA A 333 17.31 26.79 -10.47
C ALA A 333 16.69 25.40 -10.42
N LEU A 334 16.15 24.96 -11.56
CA LEU A 334 15.75 23.56 -11.74
C LEU A 334 16.92 22.75 -12.28
N VAL A 335 17.14 21.59 -11.69
CA VAL A 335 18.16 20.64 -12.10
C VAL A 335 17.49 19.31 -12.38
N ALA A 336 17.56 18.83 -13.62
CA ALA A 336 16.90 17.60 -14.02
C ALA A 336 17.51 16.39 -13.29
N VAL A 337 16.68 15.54 -12.67
CA VAL A 337 17.13 14.23 -12.18
C VAL A 337 17.77 13.44 -13.34
N GLY A 338 18.84 12.70 -13.04
CA GLY A 338 19.64 11.97 -14.03
C GLY A 338 20.76 12.78 -14.71
N SER A 339 20.68 14.12 -14.72
CA SER A 339 21.73 14.97 -15.32
C SER A 339 23.06 14.90 -14.57
N ASP A 340 24.17 15.20 -15.26
CA ASP A 340 25.50 15.29 -14.64
C ASP A 340 25.52 16.37 -13.53
N ASP A 341 24.84 17.49 -13.75
CA ASP A 341 24.72 18.58 -12.77
C ASP A 341 23.97 18.13 -11.50
N TYR A 342 22.90 17.36 -11.65
CA TYR A 342 22.17 16.80 -10.50
C TYR A 342 23.08 15.87 -9.69
N ARG A 343 23.83 14.98 -10.36
CA ARG A 343 24.78 14.08 -9.70
C ARG A 343 25.90 14.84 -9.00
N ALA A 344 26.45 15.87 -9.61
CA ALA A 344 27.49 16.70 -9.01
C ALA A 344 26.97 17.43 -7.74
N LEU A 345 25.79 18.03 -7.81
CA LEU A 345 25.18 18.74 -6.69
C LEU A 345 24.75 17.81 -5.56
N ALA A 346 24.31 16.59 -5.86
CA ALA A 346 23.96 15.59 -4.85
C ALA A 346 25.18 15.10 -4.05
N LEU A 347 26.36 15.05 -4.69
CA LEU A 347 27.62 14.62 -4.06
C LEU A 347 28.29 15.73 -3.22
N THR A 348 27.97 16.99 -3.49
CA THR A 348 28.46 18.14 -2.72
C THR A 348 27.31 19.08 -2.36
N PRO A 349 26.52 18.76 -1.31
CA PRO A 349 25.49 19.66 -0.82
C PRO A 349 26.18 20.92 -0.29
N ARG A 350 25.95 22.07 -0.92
CA ARG A 350 26.40 23.38 -0.42
C ARG A 350 25.36 24.01 0.49
#